data_AF-A0A7L2JFG8-F1
#
_entry.id   AF-A0A7L2JFG8-F1
#
_cell.length_a   1.000
_cell.length_b   1.000
_cell.length_c   1.000
_cell.angle_alpha   90.00
_cell.angle_beta   90.00
_cell.angle_gamma   90.00
#
_symmetry.space_group_name_H-M   'P 1'
#
loop_
_entity.id
_entity.type
_entity.pdbx_description
1 polymer ?
#
loop_
_entity_poly.entity_id
_entity_poly.type
_entity_poly.pdbx_seq_one_letter_code
_entity_poly.pdbx_strand_id
1 'polypeptide(L)'
;EITAQSDASEIRQDWKPTFLSNEEFTQLMLEALDGFFLAIMTDGNIIYVSESITPLLEHLPSDLVDQSVFNFIPEGEHSEIYKILSSHLLESDSLTPEYLKSKNQLEFCCHMLRGTIDPKEQPTYEYVKFIGNFKCLN
;
A
#
# COMPACT_ATOMS: atom_id res chain seq x y z
N GLU A 1 26.22 15.86 20.46
CA GLU A 1 24.90 15.68 19.80
C GLU A 1 25.13 14.92 18.51
N ILE A 2 24.50 13.75 18.37
CA ILE A 2 24.58 12.95 17.15
C ILE A 2 23.17 12.98 16.58
N THR A 3 22.97 13.80 15.56
CA THR A 3 21.71 13.91 14.83
C THR A 3 21.48 12.59 14.10
N ALA A 4 20.54 11.77 14.60
CA ALA A 4 20.09 10.60 13.86
C ALA A 4 19.26 11.10 12.68
N GLN A 5 19.90 11.16 11.52
CA GLN A 5 19.27 11.43 10.25
C GLN A 5 18.41 10.20 9.93
N SER A 6 17.10 10.39 9.85
CA SER A 6 16.17 9.35 9.40
C SER A 6 16.54 8.98 7.95
N ASP A 7 16.74 7.69 7.68
CA ASP A 7 17.16 7.18 6.36
C ASP A 7 16.14 7.41 5.22
N ALA A 8 14.99 8.03 5.52
CA ALA A 8 14.09 8.61 4.52
C ALA A 8 14.68 9.94 3.99
N SER A 9 15.80 9.85 3.27
CA SER A 9 16.54 10.97 2.69
C SER A 9 15.76 11.82 1.67
N GLU A 10 14.52 11.44 1.34
CA GLU A 10 13.65 12.13 0.37
C GLU A 10 12.58 13.04 0.98
N ILE A 11 12.28 12.93 2.28
CA ILE A 11 11.26 13.80 2.92
C ILE A 11 11.86 15.19 3.15
N ARG A 12 12.03 15.96 2.07
CA ARG A 12 12.18 17.42 2.20
C ARG A 12 10.84 17.97 2.67
N GLN A 13 10.83 19.01 3.49
CA GLN A 13 9.56 19.56 3.99
C GLN A 13 8.90 20.53 2.99
N ASP A 14 9.55 20.75 1.84
CA ASP A 14 9.19 21.81 0.88
C ASP A 14 8.52 21.27 -0.41
N TRP A 15 8.15 19.98 -0.47
CA TRP A 15 7.57 19.39 -1.70
C TRP A 15 6.16 19.89 -2.00
N LYS A 16 5.40 20.29 -0.98
CA LYS A 16 4.04 20.78 -1.13
C LYS A 16 4.01 22.31 -1.19
N PRO A 17 3.62 22.92 -2.32
CA PRO A 17 3.38 24.35 -2.39
C PRO A 17 2.34 24.81 -1.35
N THR A 18 2.51 26.02 -0.82
CA THR A 18 1.62 26.57 0.23
C THR A 18 0.21 26.89 -0.27
N PHE A 19 0.04 27.05 -1.60
CA PHE A 19 -1.27 27.32 -2.21
C PHE A 19 -2.13 26.06 -2.38
N LEU A 20 -1.54 24.86 -2.26
CA LEU A 20 -2.28 23.60 -2.32
C LEU A 20 -2.66 23.13 -0.91
N SER A 21 -3.92 22.74 -0.75
CA SER A 21 -4.35 21.93 0.39
C SER A 21 -3.67 20.57 0.38
N ASN A 22 -3.72 19.84 1.50
CA ASN A 22 -3.18 18.48 1.55
C ASN A 22 -3.95 17.54 0.61
N GLU A 23 -5.26 17.72 0.48
CA GLU A 23 -6.11 16.91 -0.38
C GLU A 23 -5.75 17.10 -1.86
N GLU A 24 -5.67 18.36 -2.33
CA GLU A 24 -5.28 18.66 -3.72
C GLU A 24 -3.87 18.17 -4.04
N PHE A 25 -2.93 18.33 -3.11
CA PHE A 25 -1.57 17.83 -3.29
C PHE A 25 -1.52 16.30 -3.33
N THR A 26 -2.23 15.62 -2.42
CA THR A 26 -2.29 14.17 -2.38
C THR A 26 -2.91 13.62 -3.66
N GLN A 27 -4.02 14.19 -4.13
CA GLN A 27 -4.64 13.79 -5.39
C GLN A 27 -3.68 14.01 -6.57
N LEU A 28 -3.05 15.18 -6.67
CA LEU A 28 -2.07 15.48 -7.71
C LEU A 28 -0.89 14.48 -7.72
N MET A 29 -0.38 14.12 -6.55
CA MET A 29 0.73 13.17 -6.43
C MET A 29 0.30 11.75 -6.83
N LEU A 30 -0.89 11.31 -6.42
CA LEU A 30 -1.41 10.00 -6.81
C LEU A 30 -1.64 9.92 -8.31
N GLU A 31 -2.22 10.95 -8.94
CA GLU A 31 -2.39 11.01 -10.39
C GLU A 31 -1.05 11.00 -11.14
N ALA A 32 -0.05 11.76 -10.66
CA ALA A 32 1.26 11.82 -11.31
C ALA A 32 2.09 10.53 -11.16
N LEU A 33 1.79 9.71 -10.16
CA LEU A 33 2.49 8.46 -9.85
C LEU A 33 1.75 7.22 -10.34
N ASP A 34 0.59 7.37 -10.98
CA ASP A 34 -0.35 6.27 -11.26
C ASP A 34 -0.60 5.44 -9.98
N GLY A 35 -0.79 6.16 -8.86
CA GLY A 35 -0.83 5.62 -7.51
C GLY A 35 -2.22 5.57 -6.89
N PHE A 36 -2.38 4.67 -5.92
CA PHE A 36 -3.56 4.58 -5.08
C PHE A 36 -3.16 4.24 -3.65
N PHE A 37 -4.05 4.55 -2.70
CA PHE A 37 -3.92 4.07 -1.34
C PHE A 37 -4.67 2.75 -1.18
N LEU A 38 -4.06 1.84 -0.42
CA LEU A 38 -4.65 0.59 0.01
C LEU A 38 -4.32 0.39 1.48
N ALA A 39 -5.32 0.00 2.28
CA ALA A 39 -5.10 -0.49 3.63
C ALA A 39 -5.69 -1.89 3.74
N ILE A 40 -4.85 -2.81 4.22
CA ILE A 40 -5.19 -4.21 4.43
C ILE A 40 -4.87 -4.60 5.87
N MET A 41 -5.70 -5.48 6.42
CA MET A 41 -5.44 -6.16 7.67
C MET A 41 -4.35 -7.24 7.47
N THR A 42 -3.73 -7.69 8.55
CA THR A 42 -2.67 -8.72 8.48
C THR A 42 -3.18 -10.09 8.05
N ASP A 43 -4.49 -10.33 8.11
CA ASP A 43 -5.16 -11.51 7.54
C ASP A 43 -5.43 -11.38 6.02
N GLY A 44 -5.12 -10.22 5.43
CA GLY A 44 -5.31 -9.92 4.01
C GLY A 44 -6.65 -9.26 3.67
N ASN A 45 -7.52 -8.96 4.64
CA ASN A 45 -8.79 -8.27 4.37
C ASN A 45 -8.55 -6.80 3.99
N ILE A 46 -9.11 -6.34 2.89
CA ILE A 46 -9.03 -4.94 2.45
C ILE A 46 -10.04 -4.12 3.25
N ILE A 47 -9.55 -3.11 3.98
CA ILE A 47 -10.38 -2.23 4.82
C ILE A 47 -10.57 -0.85 4.21
N TYR A 48 -9.71 -0.47 3.25
CA TYR A 48 -9.82 0.79 2.54
C TYR A 48 -9.04 0.73 1.23
N VAL A 49 -9.58 1.36 0.20
CA VAL A 49 -8.90 1.67 -1.06
C VAL A 49 -9.35 3.05 -1.53
N SER A 50 -8.46 3.85 -2.12
CA SER A 50 -8.83 5.16 -2.69
C SER A 50 -9.53 5.03 -4.04
N GLU A 51 -10.35 6.01 -4.40
CA GLU A 51 -11.06 6.10 -5.69
C GLU A 51 -10.13 6.02 -6.92
N SER A 52 -8.85 6.39 -6.77
CA SER A 52 -7.86 6.28 -7.86
C SER A 52 -7.58 4.85 -8.32
N ILE A 53 -8.05 3.83 -7.61
CA ILE A 53 -7.96 2.43 -8.06
C ILE A 53 -8.75 2.16 -9.35
N THR A 54 -9.88 2.86 -9.55
CA THR A 54 -10.77 2.61 -10.68
C THR A 54 -10.13 2.92 -12.03
N PRO A 55 -9.52 4.09 -12.27
CA PRO A 55 -8.83 4.32 -13.53
C PRO A 55 -7.58 3.46 -13.73
N LEU A 56 -6.97 2.93 -12.65
CA LEU A 56 -5.71 2.19 -12.71
C LEU A 56 -5.90 0.69 -12.96
N LEU A 57 -6.76 0.05 -12.17
CA LEU A 57 -7.02 -1.38 -12.20
C LEU A 57 -8.46 -1.74 -12.56
N GLU A 58 -9.31 -0.78 -12.95
CA GLU A 58 -10.69 -1.03 -13.42
C GLU A 58 -11.63 -1.68 -12.41
N HIS A 59 -11.33 -1.55 -11.10
CA HIS A 59 -12.25 -1.96 -10.04
C HIS A 59 -12.91 -0.77 -9.35
N LEU A 60 -14.14 -0.94 -8.89
CA LEU A 60 -14.73 0.04 -7.96
C LEU A 60 -14.22 -0.23 -6.54
N PRO A 61 -14.06 0.79 -5.68
CA PRO A 61 -13.70 0.57 -4.28
C PRO A 61 -14.62 -0.41 -3.55
N SER A 62 -15.92 -0.39 -3.88
CA SER A 62 -16.92 -1.32 -3.35
C SER A 62 -16.67 -2.79 -3.71
N ASP A 63 -15.94 -3.05 -4.79
CA ASP A 63 -15.62 -4.41 -5.23
C ASP A 63 -14.43 -4.99 -4.45
N LEU A 64 -13.60 -4.13 -3.84
CA LEU A 64 -12.39 -4.50 -3.11
C LEU A 64 -12.58 -4.52 -1.60
N VAL A 65 -13.27 -3.52 -1.05
CA VAL A 65 -13.47 -3.42 0.39
C VAL A 65 -14.20 -4.65 0.92
N ASP A 66 -13.78 -5.15 2.08
CA ASP A 66 -14.24 -6.39 2.71
C ASP A 66 -13.96 -7.67 1.91
N GLN A 67 -13.13 -7.59 0.87
CA GLN A 67 -12.58 -8.76 0.17
C GLN A 67 -11.16 -9.05 0.61
N SER A 68 -10.75 -10.31 0.41
CA SER A 68 -9.36 -10.70 0.58
C SER A 68 -8.51 -10.18 -0.57
N VAL A 69 -7.38 -9.54 -0.27
CA VAL A 69 -6.41 -9.09 -1.28
C VAL A 69 -5.90 -10.23 -2.16
N PHE A 70 -5.88 -11.46 -1.64
CA PHE A 70 -5.47 -12.66 -2.35
C PHE A 70 -6.42 -13.04 -3.51
N ASN A 71 -7.67 -12.56 -3.51
CA ASN A 71 -8.58 -12.73 -4.64
C ASN A 71 -8.09 -11.99 -5.89
N PHE A 72 -7.24 -10.97 -5.71
CA PHE A 72 -6.73 -10.10 -6.77
C PHE A 72 -5.26 -10.35 -7.09
N ILE A 73 -4.60 -11.31 -6.42
CA ILE A 73 -3.18 -11.63 -6.63
C ILE A 73 -3.09 -13.06 -7.21
N PRO A 74 -2.21 -13.34 -8.18
CA PRO A 74 -2.00 -14.71 -8.66
C PRO A 74 -1.61 -15.67 -7.54
N GLU A 75 -2.17 -16.89 -7.55
CA GLU A 75 -1.89 -17.91 -6.53
C GLU A 75 -0.39 -18.21 -6.34
N GLY A 76 0.39 -18.09 -7.43
CA GLY A 76 1.85 -18.29 -7.40
C GLY A 76 2.61 -17.28 -6.54
N GLU A 77 2.01 -16.14 -6.20
CA GLU A 77 2.60 -15.08 -5.38
C GLU A 77 2.07 -15.07 -3.94
N HIS A 78 1.01 -15.82 -3.63
CA HIS A 78 0.33 -15.80 -2.33
C HIS A 78 1.28 -16.07 -1.17
N SER A 79 2.16 -17.06 -1.28
CA SER A 79 3.05 -17.45 -0.19
C SER A 79 4.00 -16.34 0.24
N GLU A 80 4.50 -15.54 -0.71
CA GLU A 80 5.41 -14.44 -0.37
C GLU A 80 4.64 -13.28 0.28
N ILE A 81 3.44 -12.97 -0.22
CA ILE A 81 2.59 -11.94 0.36
C ILE A 81 2.13 -12.33 1.78
N TYR A 82 1.73 -13.59 2.00
CA TYR A 82 1.41 -14.08 3.34
C TYR A 82 2.58 -13.92 4.31
N LYS A 83 3.80 -14.26 3.87
CA LYS A 83 5.00 -14.13 4.68
C LYS A 83 5.28 -12.67 5.04
N ILE A 84 5.11 -11.74 4.10
CA ILE A 84 5.25 -10.30 4.33
C ILE A 84 4.24 -9.77 5.35
N LEU A 85 2.96 -10.14 5.20
CA LEU A 85 1.91 -9.70 6.13
C LEU A 85 2.08 -10.30 7.53
N SER A 86 2.63 -11.52 7.61
CA SER A 86 2.85 -12.24 8.87
C SER A 86 4.14 -11.86 9.59
N SER A 87 5.20 -11.43 8.87
CA SER A 87 6.51 -11.17 9.47
C SER A 87 6.48 -10.00 10.47
N HIS A 88 5.60 -9.02 10.28
CA HIS A 88 5.45 -7.91 11.24
C HIS A 88 4.91 -8.36 12.60
N LEU A 89 4.17 -9.46 12.69
CA LEU A 89 3.68 -10.00 13.97
C LEU A 89 4.82 -10.57 14.83
N LEU A 90 5.95 -10.93 14.23
CA LEU A 90 7.08 -11.55 14.93
C LEU A 90 8.09 -10.52 15.46
N GLU A 91 8.10 -9.30 14.92
CA GLU A 91 9.05 -8.25 15.32
C GLU A 91 8.47 -7.29 16.39
N SER A 92 7.15 -7.30 16.60
CA SER A 92 6.49 -6.42 17.58
C SER A 92 6.68 -6.83 19.05
N ASP A 93 7.24 -8.01 19.33
CA ASP A 93 7.49 -8.52 20.70
C ASP A 93 8.83 -8.06 21.30
N SER A 94 9.65 -7.29 20.57
CA SER A 94 10.90 -6.74 21.14
C SER A 94 10.65 -5.35 21.76
N LEU A 95 10.88 -5.23 23.07
CA LEU A 95 10.79 -4.01 23.89
C LEU A 95 11.86 -2.96 23.51
N THR A 96 11.92 -2.54 22.24
CA THR A 96 12.89 -1.54 21.78
C THR A 96 12.24 -0.14 21.68
N PRO A 97 12.91 0.93 22.18
CA PRO A 97 12.34 2.27 22.22
C PRO A 97 12.03 2.82 20.82
N GLU A 98 10.97 3.61 20.74
CA GLU A 98 10.31 4.20 19.55
C GLU A 98 11.18 5.07 18.62
N TYR A 99 12.50 5.12 18.84
CA TYR A 99 13.48 5.85 18.03
C TYR A 99 14.03 5.04 16.83
N LEU A 100 13.80 3.72 16.78
CA LEU A 100 14.20 2.84 15.65
C LEU A 100 13.11 2.69 14.56
N LYS A 101 12.29 3.73 14.36
CA LYS A 101 11.15 3.77 13.42
C LYS A 101 11.49 3.55 11.93
N SER A 102 12.75 3.38 11.55
CA SER A 102 13.14 3.07 10.16
C SER A 102 12.80 1.64 9.71
N LYS A 103 12.40 0.74 10.63
CA LYS A 103 12.09 -0.66 10.30
C LYS A 103 10.63 -0.97 9.97
N ASN A 104 9.70 -0.04 10.17
CA ASN A 104 8.28 -0.27 9.85
C ASN A 104 7.93 0.06 8.40
N GLN A 105 8.89 0.48 7.58
CA GLN A 105 8.69 0.68 6.14
C GLN A 105 8.59 -0.68 5.46
N LEU A 106 7.46 -0.91 4.80
CA LEU A 106 7.19 -2.08 3.99
C LEU A 106 7.26 -1.69 2.52
N GLU A 107 8.09 -2.39 1.76
CA GLU A 107 8.16 -2.26 0.31
C GLU A 107 8.14 -3.66 -0.32
N PHE A 108 7.20 -3.90 -1.23
CA PHE A 108 7.16 -5.13 -2.03
C PHE A 108 6.46 -4.87 -3.35
N CYS A 109 6.62 -5.79 -4.31
CA CYS A 109 5.89 -5.76 -5.56
C CYS A 109 5.12 -7.06 -5.76
N CYS A 110 3.97 -6.99 -6.40
CA CYS A 110 3.22 -8.15 -6.86
C CYS A 110 2.32 -7.79 -8.05
N HIS A 111 1.72 -8.82 -8.64
CA HIS A 111 0.73 -8.65 -9.69
C HIS A 111 -0.66 -8.49 -9.08
N MET A 112 -1.41 -7.50 -9.56
CA MET A 112 -2.82 -7.28 -9.22
C MET A 112 -3.72 -7.44 -10.44
N LEU A 113 -4.80 -8.19 -10.27
CA LEU A 113 -5.82 -8.45 -11.27
C LEU A 113 -6.50 -7.13 -11.66
N ARG A 114 -6.62 -6.87 -12.97
CA ARG A 114 -7.48 -5.80 -13.48
C ARG A 114 -8.95 -6.26 -13.46
N GLY A 115 -9.85 -5.33 -13.18
CA GLY A 115 -11.27 -5.50 -13.44
C GLY A 115 -11.54 -5.68 -14.93
N THR A 116 -12.67 -6.29 -15.25
CA THR A 116 -13.14 -6.40 -16.64
C THR A 116 -14.65 -6.30 -16.67
N ILE A 117 -15.17 -5.69 -17.73
CA ILE A 117 -16.61 -5.63 -18.01
C ILE A 117 -17.06 -6.94 -18.70
N ASP A 118 -16.17 -7.63 -19.40
CA ASP A 118 -16.47 -8.89 -20.08
C ASP A 118 -15.93 -10.10 -19.29
N PRO A 119 -16.80 -10.90 -18.65
CA PRO A 119 -16.37 -12.06 -17.87
C PRO A 119 -15.73 -13.18 -18.72
N LYS A 120 -15.75 -13.06 -20.05
CA LYS A 120 -15.08 -14.01 -20.97
C LYS A 120 -13.64 -13.62 -21.28
N GLU A 121 -13.24 -12.40 -20.94
CA GLU A 121 -11.87 -11.94 -21.13
C GLU A 121 -10.91 -12.72 -20.23
N GLN A 122 -9.69 -12.93 -20.71
CA GLN A 122 -8.68 -13.59 -19.89
C GLN A 122 -8.24 -12.66 -18.76
N PRO A 123 -7.98 -13.17 -17.54
CA PRO A 123 -7.45 -12.37 -16.45
C PRO A 123 -6.14 -11.67 -16.86
N THR A 124 -6.15 -10.35 -16.79
CA THR A 124 -4.95 -9.52 -17.00
C THR A 124 -4.49 -8.94 -15.68
N TYR A 125 -3.18 -8.83 -15.49
CA TYR A 125 -2.58 -8.34 -14.26
C TYR A 125 -1.65 -7.17 -14.51
N GLU A 126 -1.61 -6.24 -13.57
CA GLU A 126 -0.63 -5.15 -13.52
C GLU A 126 0.40 -5.42 -12.44
N TYR A 127 1.67 -5.11 -12.72
CA TYR A 127 2.73 -5.21 -11.72
C TYR A 127 2.78 -3.94 -10.87
N VAL A 128 2.40 -4.06 -9.60
CA VAL A 128 2.23 -2.94 -8.67
C VAL A 128 3.31 -2.99 -7.59
N LYS A 129 3.86 -1.81 -7.26
CA LYS A 129 4.78 -1.62 -6.14
C LYS A 129 4.04 -1.03 -4.95
N PHE A 130 4.02 -1.76 -3.84
CA PHE A 130 3.50 -1.30 -2.56
C PHE A 130 4.60 -0.67 -1.73
N ILE A 131 4.34 0.54 -1.22
CA ILE A 131 5.20 1.26 -0.30
C ILE A 131 4.31 1.74 0.84
N GLY A 132 4.57 1.29 2.05
CA GLY A 132 3.72 1.61 3.19
C GLY A 132 4.36 1.25 4.53
N ASN A 133 3.52 1.10 5.53
CA ASN A 133 3.93 0.69 6.86
C ASN A 133 2.81 -0.05 7.58
N PHE A 134 3.17 -0.88 8.55
CA PHE A 134 2.20 -1.46 9.47
C PHE A 134 1.80 -0.43 10.54
N LYS A 135 0.53 -0.46 10.93
CA LYS A 135 -0.02 0.39 12.00
C LYS A 135 -1.00 -0.42 12.84
N CYS A 136 -0.81 -0.42 14.15
CA CYS A 136 -1.78 -1.00 15.08
C CYS A 136 -2.99 -0.07 15.20
N LEU A 137 -4.19 -0.65 15.12
CA LEU A 137 -5.44 0.02 15.46
C LEU A 137 -5.62 -0.11 16.98
N ASN A 138 -5.46 1.00 17.70
CA ASN A 138 -5.68 1.07 19.15
C ASN A 138 -7.17 1.25 19.47
#